data_AF-A0A1R0KU60-F1
#
_entry.id   AF-A0A1R0KU60-F1
#
_cell.length_a   1.000
_cell.length_b   1.000
_cell.length_c   1.000
_cell.angle_alpha   90.00
_cell.angle_beta   90.00
_cell.angle_gamma   90.00
#
_symmetry.space_group_name_H-M   'P 1'
#
loop_
_entity.id
_entity.type
_entity.pdbx_description
1 polymer ?
#
loop_
_entity_poly.entity_id
_entity_poly.type
_entity_poly.pdbx_seq_one_letter_code
_entity_poly.pdbx_strand_id
1 'polypeptide(L)'
;MSANFDKRATVTVARRGPRRAAMLVATTLGLSTATMLGPIAATANAAPCGVSAYSAGVTVNTTSYAPDFRISITPTDNARWAQVSGRGREATVQLWHDVQGCVPGLYHGLADSIYQQIECHVIFGRIDSETGPTFDLESWHAPLATPDLKNYIDTRCLNNVTPGWKGTGRNLPGGLDQRSNSTIA
;
A
#
# COMPACT_ATOMS: atom_id res chain seq x y z
N MET A 1 49.33 14.78 -13.61
CA MET A 1 49.96 13.77 -12.72
C MET A 1 48.84 13.29 -11.79
N SER A 2 48.15 12.21 -12.16
CA SER A 2 48.34 10.82 -11.66
C SER A 2 48.15 10.73 -10.13
N ALA A 3 47.31 9.90 -9.52
CA ALA A 3 46.58 8.72 -10.00
C ALA A 3 45.36 8.40 -9.08
N ASN A 4 44.40 7.67 -9.66
CA ASN A 4 43.32 6.91 -9.01
C ASN A 4 43.86 5.81 -8.09
N PHE A 5 43.10 5.44 -7.05
CA PHE A 5 43.07 4.06 -6.54
C PHE A 5 41.70 3.68 -5.96
N ASP A 6 40.93 2.97 -6.78
CA ASP A 6 39.76 2.16 -6.41
C ASP A 6 40.15 1.03 -5.46
N LYS A 7 39.36 0.80 -4.40
CA LYS A 7 39.37 -0.45 -3.63
C LYS A 7 38.04 -1.17 -3.81
N ARG A 8 37.98 -2.08 -4.80
CA ARG A 8 36.93 -3.09 -4.93
C ARG A 8 37.24 -4.26 -3.99
N ALA A 9 36.34 -4.56 -3.06
CA ALA A 9 36.38 -5.74 -2.23
C ALA A 9 35.89 -6.97 -3.02
N THR A 10 36.72 -8.01 -3.05
CA THR A 10 36.47 -9.29 -3.70
C THR A 10 35.64 -10.18 -2.78
N VAL A 11 34.41 -10.51 -3.15
CA VAL A 11 33.59 -11.52 -2.46
C VAL A 11 33.95 -12.90 -3.01
N THR A 12 34.48 -13.76 -2.14
CA THR A 12 34.87 -15.14 -2.45
C THR A 12 33.63 -16.02 -2.60
N VAL A 13 33.45 -16.61 -3.78
CA VAL A 13 32.40 -17.59 -4.09
C VAL A 13 32.81 -18.96 -3.55
N ALA A 14 32.12 -19.47 -2.53
CA ALA A 14 32.32 -20.82 -2.02
C ALA A 14 31.49 -21.85 -2.82
N ARG A 15 32.18 -22.69 -3.61
CA ARG A 15 31.64 -23.88 -4.27
C ARG A 15 31.39 -24.99 -3.24
N ARG A 16 30.14 -25.47 -3.12
CA ARG A 16 29.84 -26.78 -2.52
C ARG A 16 29.62 -27.81 -3.62
N GLY A 17 30.45 -28.85 -3.61
CA GLY A 17 30.42 -29.96 -4.54
C GLY A 17 29.26 -30.95 -4.34
N PRO A 18 29.11 -31.92 -5.25
CA PRO A 18 27.93 -32.76 -5.38
C PRO A 18 27.98 -33.97 -4.44
N ARG A 19 26.84 -34.33 -3.84
CA ARG A 19 26.64 -35.66 -3.25
C ARG A 19 25.68 -36.43 -4.16
N ARG A 20 26.19 -37.52 -4.72
CA ARG A 20 25.45 -38.48 -5.52
C ARG A 20 24.63 -39.42 -4.64
N ALA A 21 23.53 -39.86 -5.23
CA ALA A 21 22.86 -41.16 -5.11
C ALA A 21 22.12 -41.49 -3.81
N ALA A 22 20.81 -41.71 -3.93
CA ALA A 22 20.28 -43.07 -4.07
C ALA A 22 18.84 -43.03 -4.61
N MET A 23 18.62 -43.72 -5.73
CA MET A 23 17.30 -44.17 -6.17
C MET A 23 16.79 -45.23 -5.19
N LEU A 24 15.52 -45.12 -4.80
CA LEU A 24 14.69 -46.27 -4.43
C LEU A 24 13.30 -46.01 -4.98
N VAL A 25 12.99 -46.72 -6.07
CA VAL A 25 11.64 -46.89 -6.60
C VAL A 25 10.97 -47.97 -5.76
N ALA A 26 9.86 -47.64 -5.12
CA ALA A 26 8.97 -48.61 -4.49
C ALA A 26 7.52 -48.27 -4.90
N THR A 27 7.08 -48.89 -5.99
CA THR A 27 5.69 -48.92 -6.45
C THR A 27 4.89 -49.78 -5.48
N THR A 28 3.94 -49.19 -4.77
CA THR A 28 2.87 -49.92 -4.08
C THR A 28 1.53 -49.37 -4.52
N LEU A 29 0.76 -50.22 -5.22
CA LEU A 29 -0.67 -50.01 -5.43
C LEU A 29 -1.39 -50.28 -4.10
N GLY A 30 -2.04 -49.26 -3.57
CA GLY A 30 -2.96 -49.38 -2.44
C GLY A 30 -4.18 -48.49 -2.69
N LEU A 31 -5.29 -49.10 -3.11
CA LEU A 31 -6.61 -48.48 -3.08
C LEU A 31 -7.02 -48.32 -1.61
N SER A 32 -6.98 -47.08 -1.13
CA SER A 32 -7.59 -46.70 0.16
C SER A 32 -8.32 -45.38 -0.05
N THR A 33 -9.65 -45.46 -0.04
CA THR A 33 -10.55 -44.31 0.02
C THR A 33 -10.36 -43.59 1.36
N ALA A 34 -9.40 -42.68 1.42
CA ALA A 34 -9.25 -41.74 2.52
C ALA A 34 -10.18 -40.55 2.27
N THR A 35 -11.30 -40.49 2.98
CA THR A 35 -12.06 -39.26 3.15
C THR A 35 -11.15 -38.25 3.86
N MET A 36 -10.48 -37.42 3.07
CA MET A 36 -9.66 -36.33 3.60
C MET A 36 -10.57 -35.25 4.17
N LEU A 37 -10.90 -35.35 5.46
CA LEU A 37 -11.20 -34.19 6.27
C LEU A 37 -9.86 -33.50 6.52
N GLY A 38 -9.41 -32.72 5.53
CA GLY A 38 -8.24 -31.87 5.69
C GLY A 38 -8.48 -30.88 6.84
N PRO A 39 -7.46 -30.59 7.66
CA PRO A 39 -7.59 -29.56 8.68
C PRO A 39 -7.96 -28.25 7.98
N ILE A 40 -9.09 -27.68 8.35
CA ILE A 40 -9.43 -26.30 8.00
C ILE A 40 -8.39 -25.47 8.74
N ALA A 41 -7.36 -25.03 8.03
CA ALA A 41 -6.41 -24.08 8.56
C ALA A 41 -7.22 -22.82 8.90
N ALA A 42 -7.52 -22.63 10.19
CA ALA A 42 -7.98 -21.35 10.68
C ALA A 42 -6.92 -20.34 10.24
N THR A 43 -7.31 -19.40 9.37
CA THR A 43 -6.45 -18.31 8.95
C THR A 43 -6.02 -17.60 10.23
N ALA A 44 -4.76 -17.77 10.63
CA ALA A 44 -4.19 -16.99 11.71
C ALA A 44 -4.49 -15.52 11.39
N ASN A 45 -5.13 -14.81 12.31
CA ASN A 45 -5.34 -13.37 12.19
C ASN A 45 -3.94 -12.77 11.99
N ALA A 46 -3.59 -12.44 10.76
CA ALA A 46 -2.35 -11.77 10.46
C ALA A 46 -2.32 -10.51 11.33
N ALA A 47 -1.20 -10.25 11.99
CA ALA A 47 -1.03 -9.00 12.72
C ALA A 47 -1.40 -7.84 11.78
N PRO A 48 -2.15 -6.83 12.25
CA PRO A 48 -2.53 -5.71 11.42
C PRO A 48 -1.27 -5.10 10.81
N CYS A 49 -1.27 -4.94 9.49
CA CYS A 49 -0.13 -4.35 8.80
C CYS A 49 -0.09 -2.84 9.07
N GLY A 50 1.09 -2.22 8.94
CA GLY A 50 1.22 -0.77 9.05
C GLY A 50 0.93 -0.21 10.46
N VAL A 51 1.31 -0.94 11.51
CA VAL A 51 1.28 -0.42 12.89
C VAL A 51 2.51 0.45 13.14
N SER A 52 2.31 1.65 13.66
CA SER A 52 3.37 2.62 13.96
C SER A 52 2.97 3.54 15.11
N ALA A 53 3.77 4.59 15.38
CA ALA A 53 3.41 5.63 16.33
C ALA A 53 2.18 6.46 15.91
N TYR A 54 1.78 6.39 14.63
CA TYR A 54 0.69 7.16 14.05
C TYR A 54 -0.49 6.29 13.59
N SER A 55 -0.26 5.00 13.28
CA SER A 55 -1.30 4.05 12.84
C SER A 55 -1.43 2.87 13.79
N ALA A 56 -2.66 2.54 14.19
CA ALA A 56 -2.99 1.30 14.90
C ALA A 56 -3.23 0.11 13.94
N GLY A 57 -3.18 0.35 12.64
CA GLY A 57 -3.33 -0.67 11.61
C GLY A 57 -3.89 -0.10 10.31
N VAL A 58 -3.56 -0.77 9.21
CA VAL A 58 -4.04 -0.46 7.87
C VAL A 58 -4.80 -1.66 7.32
N THR A 59 -5.93 -1.41 6.68
CA THR A 59 -6.76 -2.42 6.02
C THR A 59 -7.08 -1.99 4.60
N VAL A 60 -7.29 -2.96 3.71
CA VAL A 60 -7.65 -2.70 2.31
C VAL A 60 -8.93 -3.46 1.97
N ASN A 61 -9.93 -2.75 1.47
CA ASN A 61 -11.17 -3.33 0.97
C ASN A 61 -11.23 -3.18 -0.55
N THR A 62 -11.03 -4.29 -1.26
CA THR A 62 -11.16 -4.39 -2.73
C THR A 62 -12.50 -4.99 -3.14
N THR A 63 -13.19 -5.72 -2.23
CA THR A 63 -14.41 -6.45 -2.57
C THR A 63 -15.62 -5.54 -2.66
N SER A 64 -15.78 -4.64 -1.70
CA SER A 64 -16.93 -3.72 -1.67
C SER A 64 -16.82 -2.58 -2.68
N TYR A 65 -15.61 -2.31 -3.17
CA TYR A 65 -15.30 -1.15 -4.02
C TYR A 65 -14.83 -1.55 -5.42
N ALA A 66 -14.86 -2.83 -5.78
CA ALA A 66 -14.45 -3.30 -7.10
C ALA A 66 -15.16 -2.51 -8.23
N PRO A 67 -14.45 -2.08 -9.29
CA PRO A 67 -13.07 -2.42 -9.62
C PRO A 67 -12.00 -1.64 -8.85
N ASP A 68 -12.37 -0.71 -7.99
CA ASP A 68 -11.48 0.12 -7.18
C ASP A 68 -11.19 -0.51 -5.80
N PHE A 69 -10.46 0.21 -4.95
CA PHE A 69 -10.22 -0.18 -3.57
C PHE A 69 -10.21 1.02 -2.63
N ARG A 70 -10.50 0.74 -1.36
CA ARG A 70 -10.34 1.68 -0.26
C ARG A 70 -9.30 1.17 0.74
N ILE A 71 -8.39 2.04 1.14
CA ILE A 71 -7.46 1.81 2.25
C ILE A 71 -8.03 2.53 3.46
N SER A 72 -8.20 1.82 4.58
CA SER A 72 -8.64 2.42 5.84
C SER A 72 -7.51 2.29 6.85
N ILE A 73 -6.98 3.44 7.28
CA ILE A 73 -6.02 3.53 8.38
C ILE A 73 -6.81 3.78 9.66
N THR A 74 -6.51 3.04 10.73
CA THR A 74 -6.97 3.38 12.08
C THR A 74 -5.95 4.33 12.72
N PRO A 75 -6.20 5.65 12.76
CA PRO A 75 -5.23 6.59 13.32
C PRO A 75 -5.15 6.46 14.84
N THR A 76 -3.95 6.60 15.38
CA THR A 76 -3.73 6.82 16.82
C THR A 76 -4.01 8.29 17.19
N ASP A 77 -4.08 8.58 18.49
CA ASP A 77 -4.17 9.97 18.97
C ASP A 77 -3.00 10.82 18.46
N ASN A 78 -1.79 10.28 18.38
CA ASN A 78 -0.64 11.01 17.83
C ASN A 78 -0.89 11.48 16.39
N ALA A 79 -1.56 10.69 15.56
CA ALA A 79 -1.90 11.08 14.19
C ALA A 79 -2.99 12.14 14.18
N ARG A 80 -4.03 11.98 15.01
CA ARG A 80 -5.13 12.95 15.16
C ARG A 80 -4.65 14.33 15.55
N TRP A 81 -3.62 14.40 16.40
CA TRP A 81 -3.07 15.65 16.92
C TRP A 81 -1.82 16.14 16.18
N ALA A 82 -1.28 15.38 15.24
CA ALA A 82 0.01 15.65 14.60
C ALA A 82 0.10 17.06 14.01
N GLN A 83 -0.92 17.51 13.27
CA GLN A 83 -0.90 18.82 12.63
C GLN A 83 -0.78 19.95 13.66
N VAL A 84 -1.63 19.94 14.69
CA VAL A 84 -1.65 21.01 15.71
C VAL A 84 -0.45 20.95 16.65
N SER A 85 0.20 19.78 16.76
CA SER A 85 1.45 19.61 17.51
C SER A 85 2.71 19.92 16.66
N GLY A 86 2.58 20.41 15.43
CA GLY A 86 3.70 20.74 14.55
C GLY A 86 4.43 19.52 13.96
N ARG A 87 3.83 18.33 14.06
CA ARG A 87 4.35 17.05 13.56
C ARG A 87 3.59 16.53 12.33
N GLY A 88 2.75 17.37 11.71
CA GLY A 88 1.91 16.98 10.58
C GLY A 88 2.69 16.28 9.47
N ARG A 89 3.77 16.90 8.98
CA ARG A 89 4.62 16.31 7.95
C ARG A 89 5.23 14.97 8.36
N GLU A 90 5.65 14.83 9.61
CA GLU A 90 6.22 13.59 10.13
C GLU A 90 5.17 12.47 10.14
N ALA A 91 3.96 12.76 10.63
CA ALA A 91 2.86 11.82 10.64
C ALA A 91 2.45 11.41 9.21
N THR A 92 2.32 12.36 8.29
CA THR A 92 2.02 12.07 6.87
C THR A 92 3.03 11.11 6.27
N VAL A 93 4.33 11.36 6.45
CA VAL A 93 5.39 10.51 5.89
C VAL A 93 5.39 9.11 6.52
N GLN A 94 5.22 9.01 7.84
CA GLN A 94 5.18 7.70 8.50
C GLN A 94 3.94 6.89 8.07
N LEU A 95 2.76 7.51 8.04
CA LEU A 95 1.53 6.87 7.58
C LEU A 95 1.63 6.44 6.11
N TRP A 96 2.30 7.24 5.26
CA TRP A 96 2.59 6.84 3.89
C TRP A 96 3.43 5.57 3.81
N HIS A 97 4.49 5.46 4.61
CA HIS A 97 5.30 4.24 4.67
C HIS A 97 4.52 3.03 5.21
N ASP A 98 3.65 3.25 6.21
CA ASP A 98 2.76 2.20 6.73
C ASP A 98 1.84 1.67 5.61
N VAL A 99 1.27 2.57 4.80
CA VAL A 99 0.46 2.21 3.63
C VAL A 99 1.27 1.49 2.56
N GLN A 100 2.46 1.97 2.20
CA GLN A 100 3.32 1.31 1.20
C GLN A 100 3.72 -0.10 1.61
N GLY A 101 3.92 -0.35 2.91
CA GLY A 101 4.21 -1.69 3.44
C GLY A 101 3.02 -2.65 3.33
N CYS A 102 1.80 -2.13 3.37
CA CYS A 102 0.55 -2.91 3.29
C CYS A 102 0.03 -3.10 1.87
N VAL A 103 0.22 -2.09 1.02
CA VAL A 103 -0.39 -1.98 -0.30
C VAL A 103 0.72 -1.83 -1.33
N PRO A 104 1.31 -2.95 -1.78
CA PRO A 104 2.30 -2.90 -2.84
C PRO A 104 1.63 -2.43 -4.13
N GLY A 105 2.38 -1.72 -4.98
CA GLY A 105 1.90 -1.36 -6.31
C GLY A 105 1.31 0.05 -6.45
N LEU A 106 1.43 0.90 -5.43
CA LEU A 106 1.07 2.32 -5.52
C LEU A 106 2.15 3.08 -6.30
N TYR A 107 1.81 3.56 -7.50
CA TYR A 107 2.73 4.33 -8.35
C TYR A 107 2.02 5.51 -9.02
N HIS A 108 2.82 6.44 -9.56
CA HIS A 108 2.38 7.58 -10.37
C HIS A 108 1.25 8.38 -9.69
N GLY A 109 0.26 8.83 -10.47
CA GLY A 109 -0.82 9.68 -9.95
C GLY A 109 -1.69 8.99 -8.89
N LEU A 110 -1.75 7.65 -8.86
CA LEU A 110 -2.43 6.94 -7.78
C LEU A 110 -1.65 7.08 -6.45
N ALA A 111 -0.33 6.91 -6.49
CA ALA A 111 0.51 7.15 -5.30
C ALA A 111 0.39 8.60 -4.82
N ASP A 112 0.42 9.56 -5.75
CA ASP A 112 0.27 10.98 -5.43
C ASP A 112 -1.09 11.27 -4.79
N SER A 113 -2.18 10.70 -5.33
CA SER A 113 -3.53 10.86 -4.77
C SER A 113 -3.64 10.29 -3.37
N ILE A 114 -3.16 9.06 -3.15
CA ILE A 114 -3.20 8.43 -1.82
C ILE A 114 -2.36 9.22 -0.81
N TYR A 115 -1.16 9.68 -1.20
CA TYR A 115 -0.33 10.52 -0.33
C TYR A 115 -1.04 11.83 0.04
N GLN A 116 -1.66 12.51 -0.92
CA GLN A 116 -2.40 13.75 -0.69
C GLN A 116 -3.64 13.55 0.19
N GLN A 117 -4.34 12.43 0.04
CA GLN A 117 -5.44 12.08 0.94
C GLN A 117 -4.94 11.86 2.38
N ILE A 118 -3.79 11.18 2.58
CA ILE A 118 -3.16 11.04 3.91
C ILE A 118 -2.83 12.42 4.49
N GLU A 119 -2.19 13.28 3.70
CA GLU A 119 -1.83 14.64 4.15
C GLU A 119 -3.06 15.43 4.58
N CYS A 120 -4.15 15.37 3.80
CA CYS A 120 -5.40 16.04 4.14
C CYS A 120 -6.01 15.51 5.44
N HIS A 121 -6.06 14.18 5.61
CA HIS A 121 -6.53 13.55 6.84
C HIS A 121 -5.69 13.94 8.07
N VAL A 122 -4.37 14.06 7.92
CA VAL A 122 -3.49 14.53 9.01
C VAL A 122 -3.77 16.00 9.32
N ILE A 123 -3.93 16.85 8.31
CA ILE A 123 -4.24 18.28 8.49
C ILE A 123 -5.53 18.47 9.29
N PHE A 124 -6.57 17.69 8.96
CA PHE A 124 -7.88 17.76 9.61
C PHE A 124 -8.09 16.71 10.70
N GLY A 125 -7.04 16.02 11.14
CA GLY A 125 -7.15 14.81 11.95
C GLY A 125 -7.94 14.99 13.26
N ARG A 126 -7.91 16.18 13.84
CA ARG A 126 -8.64 16.53 15.07
C ARG A 126 -10.14 16.79 14.86
N ILE A 127 -10.58 16.92 13.62
CA ILE A 127 -11.96 17.26 13.27
C ILE A 127 -12.66 15.97 12.84
N ASP A 128 -13.25 15.26 13.81
CA ASP A 128 -13.90 13.96 13.57
C ASP A 128 -15.02 14.05 12.53
N SER A 129 -15.72 15.19 12.43
CA SER A 129 -16.77 15.38 11.42
C SER A 129 -16.25 15.47 9.98
N GLU A 130 -14.95 15.74 9.79
CA GLU A 130 -14.33 15.84 8.46
C GLU A 130 -13.58 14.56 8.08
N THR A 131 -12.97 13.89 9.06
CA THR A 131 -12.11 12.71 8.82
C THR A 131 -12.74 11.39 9.22
N GLY A 132 -13.80 11.39 10.03
CA GLY A 132 -14.43 10.17 10.54
C GLY A 132 -13.54 9.39 11.53
N PRO A 133 -13.91 8.17 11.93
CA PRO A 133 -13.14 7.34 12.87
C PRO A 133 -11.86 6.73 12.27
N THR A 134 -11.78 6.61 10.94
CA THR A 134 -10.63 6.09 10.19
C THR A 134 -10.18 7.11 9.15
N PHE A 135 -8.90 7.11 8.80
CA PHE A 135 -8.45 7.85 7.61
C PHE A 135 -8.67 6.93 6.40
N ASP A 136 -9.78 7.17 5.72
CA ASP A 136 -10.19 6.44 4.52
C ASP A 136 -9.57 7.09 3.27
N LEU A 137 -8.86 6.30 2.48
CA LEU A 137 -8.15 6.68 1.27
C LEU A 137 -8.71 5.88 0.09
N GLU A 138 -9.12 6.57 -0.96
CA GLU A 138 -9.91 6.01 -2.04
C GLU A 138 -9.16 6.09 -3.37
N SER A 139 -9.10 4.98 -4.12
CA SER A 139 -8.31 4.89 -5.36
C SER A 139 -8.89 5.69 -6.54
N TRP A 140 -10.11 6.19 -6.40
CA TRP A 140 -10.88 6.86 -7.46
C TRP A 140 -10.86 8.39 -7.39
N HIS A 141 -10.02 8.98 -6.54
CA HIS A 141 -9.78 10.43 -6.54
C HIS A 141 -8.53 10.79 -7.32
N ALA A 142 -8.60 11.82 -8.15
CA ALA A 142 -7.42 12.37 -8.81
C ALA A 142 -6.51 13.11 -7.82
N PRO A 143 -5.18 13.06 -8.00
CA PRO A 143 -4.30 13.97 -7.29
C PRO A 143 -4.57 15.42 -7.71
N LEU A 144 -4.46 16.34 -6.77
CA LEU A 144 -4.43 17.78 -7.00
C LEU A 144 -3.14 18.15 -7.73
N ALA A 145 -3.24 19.06 -8.70
CA ALA A 145 -2.07 19.66 -9.33
C ALA A 145 -1.24 20.49 -8.34
N THR A 146 -1.92 21.11 -7.37
CA THR A 146 -1.30 21.91 -6.30
C THR A 146 -1.87 21.46 -4.94
N PRO A 147 -1.22 20.52 -4.24
CA PRO A 147 -1.66 20.10 -2.92
C PRO A 147 -1.33 21.18 -1.87
N ASP A 148 -2.33 21.96 -1.50
CA ASP A 148 -2.23 22.96 -0.44
C ASP A 148 -3.51 22.98 0.41
N LEU A 149 -3.44 23.66 1.57
CA LEU A 149 -4.56 23.71 2.52
C LEU A 149 -5.85 24.23 1.87
N LYS A 150 -5.76 25.21 0.98
CA LYS A 150 -6.95 25.79 0.33
C LYS A 150 -7.59 24.76 -0.60
N ASN A 151 -6.80 24.11 -1.46
CA ASN A 151 -7.32 23.10 -2.38
C ASN A 151 -7.84 21.88 -1.63
N TYR A 152 -7.24 21.50 -0.50
CA TYR A 152 -7.77 20.44 0.37
C TYR A 152 -9.15 20.77 0.96
N ILE A 153 -9.38 22.01 1.40
CA ILE A 153 -10.70 22.46 1.88
C ILE A 153 -11.71 22.47 0.74
N ASP A 154 -11.37 23.13 -0.38
CA ASP A 154 -12.29 23.32 -1.51
C ASP A 154 -12.74 21.98 -2.11
N THR A 155 -11.82 21.00 -2.13
CA THR A 155 -12.08 19.67 -2.69
C THR A 155 -12.56 18.66 -1.65
N ARG A 156 -12.69 19.06 -0.37
CA ARG A 156 -13.06 18.18 0.75
C ARG A 156 -12.17 16.94 0.84
N CYS A 157 -10.85 17.13 0.94
CA CYS A 157 -9.86 16.06 0.88
C CYS A 157 -10.00 15.19 -0.38
N LEU A 158 -10.05 15.86 -1.53
CA LEU A 158 -10.14 15.25 -2.86
C LEU A 158 -11.49 14.58 -3.18
N ASN A 159 -12.45 14.50 -2.24
CA ASN A 159 -13.76 13.90 -2.49
C ASN A 159 -14.55 14.55 -3.64
N ASN A 160 -14.26 15.81 -3.96
CA ASN A 160 -14.92 16.56 -5.03
C ASN A 160 -14.08 16.70 -6.32
N VAL A 161 -12.95 15.98 -6.47
CA VAL A 161 -12.14 15.98 -7.71
C VAL A 161 -12.32 14.70 -8.51
N THR A 162 -13.40 14.66 -9.29
CA THR A 162 -13.78 13.47 -10.08
C THR A 162 -13.80 13.60 -11.61
N PRO A 163 -13.83 14.77 -12.31
CA PRO A 163 -14.08 14.73 -13.75
C PRO A 163 -12.91 14.14 -14.56
N GLY A 164 -13.02 12.86 -14.93
CA GLY A 164 -12.12 12.17 -15.87
C GLY A 164 -11.12 11.19 -15.24
N TRP A 165 -10.99 11.17 -13.91
CA TRP A 165 -10.19 10.16 -13.23
C TRP A 165 -10.98 8.87 -13.13
N LYS A 166 -10.60 7.87 -13.92
CA LYS A 166 -11.05 6.49 -13.70
C LYS A 166 -10.01 5.88 -12.79
N GLY A 167 -10.35 5.73 -11.50
CA GLY A 167 -9.52 4.98 -10.56
C GLY A 167 -8.99 3.73 -11.24
N THR A 168 -7.67 3.61 -11.36
CA THR A 168 -7.04 2.53 -12.11
C THR A 168 -6.97 1.24 -11.31
N GLY A 169 -7.67 1.16 -10.17
CA GLY A 169 -7.68 0.02 -9.26
C GLY A 169 -8.16 -1.32 -9.85
N ARG A 170 -8.47 -1.36 -11.16
CA ARG A 170 -9.14 -2.46 -11.90
C ARG A 170 -8.67 -3.86 -11.61
N ASN A 171 -7.43 -4.01 -11.19
CA ASN A 171 -6.90 -5.05 -10.32
C ASN A 171 -5.60 -4.40 -9.79
N LEU A 172 -5.11 -4.67 -8.57
CA LEU A 172 -3.74 -4.24 -8.21
C LEU A 172 -2.76 -4.77 -9.29
N PRO A 173 -2.15 -3.93 -10.15
CA PRO A 173 -0.70 -3.70 -10.07
C PRO A 173 -0.27 -2.32 -10.62
N GLY A 174 1.03 -2.00 -10.57
CA GLY A 174 1.67 -0.87 -11.26
C GLY A 174 1.64 -0.90 -12.78
N GLY A 175 0.50 -1.21 -13.37
CA GLY A 175 0.22 -1.06 -14.77
C GLY A 175 -1.17 -0.48 -14.91
N LEU A 176 -1.26 0.79 -15.29
CA LEU A 176 -2.16 1.34 -16.31
C LEU A 176 -2.00 2.87 -16.32
N ASP A 177 -0.76 3.31 -16.55
CA ASP A 177 -0.49 4.62 -17.12
C ASP A 177 -0.97 4.63 -18.57
N GLN A 178 -2.26 4.85 -18.80
CA GLN A 178 -2.70 5.45 -20.05
C GLN A 178 -3.75 6.50 -19.74
N ARG A 179 -3.40 7.77 -19.99
CA ARG A 179 -4.40 8.78 -20.35
C ARG A 179 -5.33 8.12 -21.36
N SER A 180 -6.62 8.06 -21.08
CA SER A 180 -7.61 7.76 -22.10
C SER A 180 -7.33 8.73 -23.25
N ASN A 181 -6.82 8.19 -24.34
CA ASN A 181 -6.41 8.94 -25.51
C ASN A 181 -7.52 9.92 -25.85
N SER A 182 -7.17 11.20 -25.95
CA SER A 182 -8.03 12.23 -26.50
C SER A 182 -8.53 11.75 -27.84
N THR A 183 -9.83 11.47 -27.95
CA THR A 183 -10.48 11.27 -29.23
C THR A 183 -10.43 12.60 -29.97
N ILE A 184 -9.43 12.76 -30.83
CA ILE A 184 -9.54 13.64 -31.99
C ILE A 184 -10.16 12.75 -33.07
N ALA A 185 -11.45 12.93 -33.28
CA ALA A 185 -12.15 12.64 -34.53
C ALA A 185 -12.83 13.94 -34.96
#